data_AF-A0A7V4CNJ4-F1
#
_entry.id   AF-A0A7V4CNJ4-F1
#
_cell.length_a   1.000
_cell.length_b   1.000
_cell.length_c   1.000
_cell.angle_alpha   90.00
_cell.angle_beta   90.00
_cell.angle_gamma   90.00
#
_symmetry.space_group_name_H-M   'P 1'
#
loop_
_entity.id
_entity.type
_entity.pdbx_description
1 polymer ?
#
loop_
_entity_poly.entity_id
_entity_poly.type
_entity_poly.pdbx_seq_one_letter_code
_entity_poly.pdbx_strand_id
1 'polypeptide(L)' 'YIISIKHISKIKKWIQNTYIVLMDNNDEIKVSRNYQYNFFKILGLRE' A
#
# COMPACT_ATOMS: atom_id res chain seq x y z
N TYR A 1 6.78 -8.00 -5.52
CA TYR A 1 5.86 -7.35 -6.47
C TYR A 1 6.34 -5.94 -6.72
N ILE A 2 6.22 -5.47 -7.95
CA ILE A 2 6.40 -4.05 -8.30
C ILE A 2 5.01 -3.58 -8.74
N ILE A 3 4.50 -2.52 -8.11
CA ILE A 3 3.18 -1.95 -8.40
C ILE A 3 3.34 -0.52 -8.89
N SER A 4 2.48 -0.11 -9.82
CA SER A 4 2.45 1.28 -10.28
C SER A 4 1.52 2.10 -9.40
N ILE A 5 2.03 3.21 -8.87
CA ILE A 5 1.28 4.11 -7.97
C ILE A 5 0.04 4.68 -8.67
N LYS A 6 0.08 4.84 -10.00
CA LYS A 6 -1.03 5.38 -10.80
C LYS A 6 -2.30 4.51 -10.77
N HIS A 7 -2.13 3.22 -10.48
CA HIS A 7 -3.20 2.24 -10.42
C HIS A 7 -3.72 2.02 -8.99
N ILE A 8 -3.17 2.74 -8.00
CA ILE A 8 -3.63 2.66 -6.62
C ILE A 8 -4.95 3.42 -6.52
N SER A 9 -6.02 2.69 -6.21
CA SER A 9 -7.33 3.26 -5.92
C SER A 9 -7.42 3.71 -4.45
N LYS A 10 -7.03 2.84 -3.52
CA LYS A 10 -7.11 3.13 -2.08
C LYS A 10 -6.06 2.38 -1.27
N ILE A 11 -5.65 2.97 -0.15
CA ILE A 11 -4.81 2.31 0.86
C ILE A 11 -5.66 2.12 2.12
N LYS A 12 -5.73 0.89 2.62
CA LYS A 12 -6.50 0.50 3.80
C LYS A 12 -5.57 -0.03 4.88
N LYS A 13 -5.73 0.48 6.10
CA LYS A 13 -5.10 -0.13 7.29
C LYS A 13 -5.89 -1.37 7.70
N TRP A 14 -5.21 -2.49 7.77
CA TRP A 14 -5.68 -3.76 8.31
C TRP A 14 -5.15 -3.96 9.74
N ILE A 15 -5.72 -4.92 10.46
CA ILE A 15 -5.35 -5.24 11.85
C ILE A 15 -3.84 -5.51 12.00
N GLN A 16 -3.27 -5.11 13.15
CA GLN A 16 -1.84 -5.29 13.50
C GLN A 16 -0.84 -4.63 12.53
N ASN A 17 -1.01 -3.33 12.27
CA ASN A 17 -0.11 -2.51 11.43
C ASN A 17 0.18 -3.15 10.06
N THR A 18 -0.84 -3.77 9.47
CA THR A 18 -0.79 -4.28 8.11
C THR A 18 -1.48 -3.26 7.22
N TYR A 19 -0.96 -3.01 6.01
CA TYR A 19 -1.64 -2.16 5.03
C TYR A 19 -1.94 -2.98 3.80
N ILE A 20 -3.11 -2.71 3.20
CA ILE A 20 -3.57 -3.31 1.96
C ILE A 20 -3.76 -2.18 0.96
N VAL A 21 -3.19 -2.35 -0.22
CA VAL A 21 -3.37 -1.46 -1.36
C VAL A 21 -4.41 -2.07 -2.27
N LEU A 22 -5.51 -1.35 -2.48
CA LEU A 22 -6.53 -1.70 -3.45
C LEU A 22 -6.19 -1.03 -4.78
N MET A 23 -6.07 -1.83 -5.82
CA MET A 23 -5.83 -1.38 -7.19
C MET A 23 -7.15 -1.03 -7.89
N ASP A 24 -7.09 -0.30 -9.00
CA ASP A 24 -8.28 0.08 -9.80
C ASP A 24 -9.05 -1.12 -10.39
N ASN A 25 -8.36 -2.25 -10.59
CA ASN A 25 -8.93 -3.51 -11.05
C ASN A 25 -9.49 -4.39 -9.91
N ASN A 26 -9.70 -3.82 -8.72
CA ASN A 26 -10.07 -4.51 -7.49
C ASN A 26 -9.04 -5.51 -6.92
N ASP A 27 -7.81 -5.57 -7.43
CA ASP A 27 -6.77 -6.39 -6.80
C ASP A 27 -6.36 -5.82 -5.43
N GLU A 28 -6.20 -6.72 -4.47
CA GLU A 28 -5.75 -6.39 -3.12
C GLU A 28 -4.31 -6.86 -2.90
N ILE A 29 -3.42 -5.89 -2.65
CA ILE A 29 -1.99 -6.17 -2.45
C ILE A 29 -1.60 -5.80 -1.03
N LYS A 30 -1.22 -6.81 -0.26
CA LYS A 30 -0.72 -6.61 1.11
C LYS A 30 0.69 -6.01 1.08
N VAL A 31 0.88 -4.91 1.81
CA VAL A 31 2.20 -4.31 2.02
C VAL A 31 2.89 -5.00 3.17
N SER A 32 3.97 -5.73 2.86
CA SER A 32 4.86 -6.35 3.84
C SER A 32 5.41 -5.31 4.82
N ARG A 33 5.44 -5.63 6.12
CA ARG A 33 5.91 -4.72 7.19
C ARG A 33 7.25 -4.06 6.88
N ASN A 34 8.22 -4.82 6.38
CA ASN A 34 9.55 -4.33 6.04
C ASN A 34 9.56 -3.27 4.92
N TYR A 35 8.51 -3.22 4.09
CA TYR A 35 8.38 -2.27 2.98
C TYR A 35 7.42 -1.12 3.28
N GLN A 36 6.64 -1.17 4.36
CA GLN A 36 5.63 -0.14 4.69
C GLN A 36 6.26 1.24 4.81
N TYR A 37 7.36 1.36 5.56
CA TYR A 37 8.07 2.63 5.72
C TYR A 37 8.48 3.25 4.36
N ASN A 38 9.12 2.45 3.49
CA ASN A 38 9.53 2.94 2.17
C ASN A 38 8.32 3.23 1.27
N PHE A 39 7.26 2.43 1.36
CA PHE A 39 6.03 2.63 0.62
C PHE A 39 5.37 3.97 0.96
N PHE A 40 5.18 4.27 2.25
CA PHE A 40 4.62 5.55 2.68
C PHE A 40 5.54 6.73 2.36
N LYS A 41 6.86 6.55 2.52
CA LYS A 41 7.86 7.57 2.16
C LYS A 41 7.80 7.94 0.67
N ILE A 42 7.68 6.95 -0.22
CA ILE A 42 7.57 7.19 -1.67
C ILE A 42 6.26 7.90 -2.02
N LEU A 43 5.17 7.56 -1.33
CA LEU A 43 3.88 8.22 -1.51
C LEU A 43 3.79 9.62 -0.88
N GLY A 44 4.82 10.06 -0.15
CA GLY A 44 4.80 11.32 0.58
C GLY A 44 3.81 11.34 1.75
N LEU A 45 3.37 10.17 2.20
CA LEU A 45 2.44 10.02 3.31
C LEU A 45 3.22 9.88 4.63
N ARG A 46 2.70 10.49 5.70
CA ARG A 46 3.17 10.27 7.07
C ARG A 46 2.31 9.17 7.70
N GLU A 47 2.95 8.13 8.20
CA GLU A 47 2.33 6.96 8.84
C GLU A 47 1.46 7.34 10.05
#